data_AF-A0A814QXE8-F1
#
_entry.id   AF-A0A814QXE8-F1
#
_cell.length_a   1.000
_cell.length_b   1.000
_cell.length_c   1.000
_cell.angle_alpha   90.00
_cell.angle_beta   90.00
_cell.angle_gamma   90.00
#
_symmetry.space_group_name_H-M   'P 1'
#
loop_
_entity.id
_entity.type
_entity.pdbx_description
1 polymer ?
#
loop_
_entity_poly.entity_id
_entity_poly.type
_entity_poly.pdbx_seq_one_letter_code
_entity_poly.pdbx_strand_id
1 'polypeptide(L)'
;MTLLVSLSKDLNFTLINNQSWFIPIDILLLICLFLAILLAFLFLFIILIDKTCHTIPMMFLANSCFACLFFTIIMFWATIISLYNDLKQISYEDSFCIFRGYMTYVTGGELFYGYLLQAIYSYMTVVYPTRLFWQSAKFQLFLICLMWASVFICILPILLSHEIKY
;
A
#
# COMPACT_ATOMS: atom_id res chain seq x y z
N MET A 1 -16.62 46.58 5.99
CA MET A 1 -17.12 45.72 4.89
C MET A 1 -16.04 45.42 3.85
N THR A 2 -15.24 46.41 3.43
CA THR A 2 -14.10 46.25 2.50
C THR A 2 -12.96 45.34 3.02
N LEU A 3 -12.71 45.32 4.33
CA LEU A 3 -11.63 44.52 4.94
C LEU A 3 -11.95 43.00 5.00
N LEU A 4 -13.23 42.63 5.09
CA LEU A 4 -13.70 41.24 5.01
C LEU A 4 -13.63 40.69 3.57
N VAL A 5 -13.81 41.56 2.58
CA VAL A 5 -13.73 41.20 1.15
C VAL A 5 -12.27 41.01 0.70
N SER A 6 -11.32 41.78 1.23
CA SER A 6 -9.90 41.54 0.94
C SER A 6 -9.40 40.26 1.62
N LEU A 7 -9.77 40.02 2.89
CA LEU A 7 -9.42 38.78 3.59
C LEU A 7 -9.99 37.54 2.89
N SER A 8 -11.23 37.61 2.40
CA SER A 8 -11.86 36.53 1.62
C SER A 8 -11.13 36.26 0.30
N LYS A 9 -10.64 37.29 -0.39
CA LYS A 9 -9.88 37.14 -1.64
C LYS A 9 -8.50 36.53 -1.39
N ASP A 10 -7.81 36.97 -0.34
CA ASP A 10 -6.48 36.42 0.01
C ASP A 10 -6.57 34.97 0.51
N LEU A 11 -7.64 34.61 1.24
CA LEU A 11 -7.91 33.22 1.63
C LEU A 11 -8.23 32.33 0.43
N ASN A 12 -9.03 32.82 -0.52
CA ASN A 12 -9.33 32.10 -1.75
C ASN A 12 -8.10 31.97 -2.65
N PHE A 13 -7.24 33.00 -2.73
CA PHE A 13 -6.03 32.96 -3.53
C PHE A 13 -4.99 31.98 -2.97
N THR A 14 -4.83 31.93 -1.64
CA THR A 14 -3.97 30.93 -0.97
C THR A 14 -4.51 29.50 -1.08
N LEU A 15 -5.82 29.29 -1.03
CA LEU A 15 -6.46 27.99 -1.28
C LEU A 15 -6.24 27.50 -2.72
N ILE A 16 -6.43 28.38 -3.71
CA ILE A 16 -6.21 28.06 -5.13
C ILE A 16 -4.73 27.75 -5.40
N ASN A 17 -3.81 28.48 -4.76
CA ASN A 17 -2.37 28.30 -4.94
C ASN A 17 -1.81 27.07 -4.21
N ASN A 18 -2.44 26.61 -3.13
CA ASN A 18 -2.10 25.34 -2.48
C ASN A 18 -2.61 24.13 -3.28
N GLN A 19 -3.75 24.25 -3.97
CA GLN A 19 -4.34 23.16 -4.75
C GLN A 19 -3.57 22.84 -6.04
N SER A 20 -2.80 23.78 -6.58
CA SER A 20 -2.09 23.56 -7.86
C SER A 20 -0.97 22.52 -7.78
N TRP A 21 -0.45 22.24 -6.57
CA TRP A 21 0.61 21.24 -6.37
C TRP A 21 0.10 19.80 -6.34
N PHE A 22 -1.21 19.56 -6.16
CA PHE A 22 -1.76 18.22 -6.12
C PHE A 22 -1.70 17.52 -7.47
N ILE A 23 -2.01 18.22 -8.56
CA ILE A 23 -1.95 17.68 -9.93
C ILE A 23 -0.56 17.09 -10.27
N PRO A 24 0.56 17.84 -10.16
CA PRO A 24 1.87 17.28 -10.46
C PRO A 24 2.30 16.17 -9.48
N ILE A 25 1.86 16.22 -8.21
CA ILE A 25 2.12 15.15 -7.23
C ILE A 25 1.39 13.87 -7.66
N ASP A 26 0.12 13.95 -8.04
CA ASP A 26 -0.67 12.81 -8.48
C ASP A 26 -0.12 12.19 -9.78
N ILE A 27 0.32 13.02 -10.73
CA ILE A 27 0.98 12.53 -11.96
C ILE A 27 2.27 11.79 -11.62
N LEU A 28 3.12 12.37 -10.76
CA LEU A 28 4.36 11.72 -10.33
C LEU A 28 4.08 10.40 -9.62
N LEU A 29 3.08 10.38 -8.73
CA LEU A 29 2.65 9.20 -8.00
C LEU A 29 2.16 8.10 -8.97
N LEU A 30 1.35 8.43 -9.97
CA LEU A 30 0.92 7.47 -10.99
C LEU A 30 2.09 6.84 -11.75
N ILE A 31 3.11 7.62 -12.10
CA ILE A 31 4.32 7.12 -12.75
C ILE A 31 5.06 6.15 -11.81
N CYS A 32 5.24 6.52 -10.54
CA CYS A 32 5.88 5.66 -9.55
C CYS A 32 5.11 4.35 -9.33
N LEU A 33 3.78 4.42 -9.21
CA LEU A 33 2.91 3.26 -9.03
C LEU A 33 2.96 2.33 -10.25
N PHE A 34 2.94 2.89 -11.46
CA PHE A 34 3.07 2.11 -12.69
C PHE A 34 4.42 1.36 -12.76
N LEU A 35 5.52 2.03 -12.44
CA LEU A 35 6.85 1.39 -12.36
C LEU A 35 6.89 0.28 -11.29
N ALA A 36 6.28 0.52 -10.13
CA ALA A 36 6.20 -0.46 -9.06
C ALA A 36 5.41 -1.72 -9.48
N ILE A 37 4.30 -1.55 -10.20
CA ILE A 37 3.52 -2.66 -10.77
C ILE A 37 4.39 -3.47 -11.74
N LEU A 38 5.08 -2.82 -12.67
CA LEU A 38 5.95 -3.50 -13.64
C LEU A 38 7.07 -4.30 -12.96
N LEU A 39 7.75 -3.69 -11.98
CA LEU A 39 8.83 -4.34 -11.24
C LEU A 39 8.32 -5.54 -10.43
N ALA A 40 7.17 -5.40 -9.76
CA ALA A 40 6.60 -6.48 -8.96
C ALA A 40 6.17 -7.67 -9.83
N PHE A 41 5.58 -7.43 -11.01
CA PHE A 41 5.31 -8.50 -11.98
C PHE A 41 6.58 -9.17 -12.49
N LEU A 42 7.61 -8.39 -12.81
CA LEU A 42 8.89 -8.92 -13.28
C LEU A 42 9.54 -9.83 -12.21
N PHE A 43 9.56 -9.41 -10.95
CA PHE A 43 10.12 -10.23 -9.87
C PHE A 43 9.32 -11.50 -9.62
N LEU A 44 7.99 -11.42 -9.59
CA LEU A 44 7.15 -12.62 -9.47
C LEU A 44 7.36 -13.58 -10.64
N PHE A 45 7.48 -13.07 -11.86
CA PHE A 45 7.75 -13.87 -13.04
C PHE A 45 9.10 -14.61 -12.94
N ILE A 46 10.16 -13.92 -12.51
CA ILE A 46 11.47 -14.54 -12.27
C ILE A 46 11.37 -15.65 -11.22
N ILE A 47 10.74 -15.37 -10.07
CA ILE A 47 10.60 -16.34 -8.98
C ILE A 47 9.83 -17.59 -9.42
N LEU A 48 8.82 -17.45 -10.27
CA LEU A 48 8.00 -18.57 -10.77
C LEU A 48 8.72 -19.45 -11.79
N ILE A 49 9.61 -18.88 -12.61
CA ILE A 49 10.29 -19.61 -13.68
C ILE A 49 11.59 -20.25 -13.20
N ASP A 50 12.37 -19.52 -12.41
CA ASP A 50 13.68 -19.99 -11.98
C ASP A 50 13.55 -20.88 -10.74
N LYS A 51 13.75 -22.19 -10.94
CA LYS A 51 13.73 -23.18 -9.86
C LYS A 51 14.79 -22.92 -8.79
N THR A 52 15.89 -22.23 -9.12
CA THR A 52 16.91 -21.85 -8.12
C THR A 52 16.38 -20.81 -7.13
N CYS A 53 15.36 -20.05 -7.53
CA CYS A 53 14.67 -19.11 -6.66
C CYS A 53 13.63 -19.76 -5.74
N HIS A 54 13.39 -21.08 -5.79
CA HIS A 54 12.41 -21.74 -4.92
C HIS A 54 12.95 -21.98 -3.50
N THR A 55 13.34 -20.91 -2.84
CA THR A 55 13.86 -20.88 -1.46
C THR A 55 12.91 -20.10 -0.56
N ILE A 56 13.03 -20.29 0.75
CA ILE A 56 12.16 -19.61 1.74
C ILE A 56 12.32 -18.08 1.72
N PRO A 57 13.54 -17.50 1.64
CA PRO A 57 13.70 -16.06 1.46
C PRO A 57 12.94 -15.51 0.24
N MET A 58 12.97 -16.25 -0.87
CA MET A 58 12.26 -15.86 -2.09
C MET A 58 10.74 -16.02 -1.96
N MET A 59 10.26 -16.92 -1.11
CA MET A 59 8.83 -16.99 -0.77
C MET A 59 8.36 -15.73 -0.04
N PHE A 60 9.17 -15.18 0.88
CA PHE A 60 8.86 -13.89 1.52
C PHE A 60 8.93 -12.73 0.53
N LEU A 61 9.91 -12.75 -0.39
CA LEU A 61 10.01 -11.75 -1.45
C LEU A 61 8.77 -11.81 -2.36
N ALA A 62 8.30 -13.00 -2.71
CA ALA A 62 7.08 -13.19 -3.49
C ALA A 62 5.85 -12.66 -2.74
N ASN A 63 5.71 -12.93 -1.44
CA ASN A 63 4.64 -12.36 -0.61
C ASN A 63 4.69 -10.83 -0.61
N SER A 64 5.87 -10.24 -0.46
CA SER A 64 6.07 -8.79 -0.47
C SER A 64 5.72 -8.19 -1.84
N CYS A 65 6.11 -8.85 -2.95
CA CYS A 65 5.73 -8.43 -4.30
C CYS A 65 4.22 -8.52 -4.52
N PHE A 66 3.57 -9.58 -4.01
CA PHE A 66 2.13 -9.76 -4.08
C PHE A 66 1.39 -8.66 -3.29
N ALA A 67 1.78 -8.41 -2.04
CA ALA A 67 1.23 -7.32 -1.24
C ALA A 67 1.45 -5.95 -1.91
N CYS A 68 2.64 -5.71 -2.48
CA CYS A 68 2.96 -4.51 -3.24
C CYS A 68 2.06 -4.35 -4.48
N LEU A 69 1.78 -5.42 -5.22
CA LEU A 69 0.86 -5.37 -6.36
C LEU A 69 -0.55 -4.95 -5.92
N PHE A 70 -1.08 -5.56 -4.85
CA PHE A 70 -2.39 -5.16 -4.33
C PHE A 70 -2.40 -3.69 -3.88
N PHE A 71 -1.40 -3.28 -3.10
CA PHE A 71 -1.26 -1.90 -2.64
C PHE A 71 -1.22 -0.91 -3.82
N THR A 72 -0.35 -1.18 -4.80
CA THR A 72 -0.12 -0.28 -5.93
C THR A 72 -1.33 -0.19 -6.86
N ILE A 73 -2.05 -1.29 -7.12
CA ILE A 73 -3.29 -1.25 -7.91
C ILE A 73 -4.36 -0.39 -7.23
N ILE A 74 -4.51 -0.53 -5.91
CA ILE A 74 -5.52 0.21 -5.14
C ILE A 74 -5.17 1.69 -5.07
N MET A 75 -3.91 2.01 -4.82
CA MET A 75 -3.41 3.39 -4.85
C MET A 75 -3.51 3.98 -6.24
N PHE A 76 -3.21 3.22 -7.30
CA PHE A 76 -3.31 3.70 -8.68
C PHE A 76 -4.74 4.09 -9.02
N TRP A 77 -5.71 3.27 -8.62
CA TRP A 77 -7.13 3.61 -8.77
C TRP A 77 -7.52 4.86 -7.97
N ALA A 78 -7.10 4.95 -6.69
CA ALA A 78 -7.39 6.12 -5.85
C ALA A 78 -6.79 7.41 -6.42
N THR A 79 -5.55 7.38 -6.91
CA THR A 79 -4.87 8.54 -7.50
C THR A 79 -5.49 8.96 -8.83
N ILE A 80 -6.01 8.03 -9.65
CA ILE A 80 -6.77 8.40 -10.86
C ILE A 80 -8.01 9.22 -10.50
N ILE A 81 -8.75 8.80 -9.46
CA ILE A 81 -9.96 9.51 -9.01
C ILE A 81 -9.62 10.87 -8.44
N SER A 82 -8.57 10.96 -7.61
CA SER A 82 -8.01 12.21 -7.09
C SER A 82 -7.68 13.18 -8.22
N LEU A 83 -6.87 12.72 -9.18
CA LEU A 83 -6.46 13.53 -10.32
C LEU A 83 -7.66 13.96 -11.18
N TYR A 84 -8.64 13.09 -11.38
CA TYR A 84 -9.86 13.43 -12.11
C TYR A 84 -10.66 14.54 -11.42
N ASN A 85 -10.80 14.45 -10.09
CA ASN A 85 -11.48 15.46 -9.29
C ASN A 85 -10.74 16.79 -9.32
N ASP A 86 -9.41 16.77 -9.20
CA ASP A 86 -8.56 17.96 -9.25
C ASP A 86 -8.58 18.65 -10.62
N LEU A 87 -8.52 17.87 -11.71
CA LEU A 87 -8.58 18.41 -13.08
C LEU A 87 -9.93 19.05 -13.41
N LYS A 88 -11.02 18.51 -12.87
CA LYS A 88 -12.37 19.04 -13.08
C LYS A 88 -12.83 20.03 -12.01
N GLN A 89 -12.05 20.19 -10.94
CA GLN A 89 -12.40 20.98 -9.77
C GLN A 89 -13.77 20.58 -9.19
N ILE A 90 -14.05 19.28 -9.14
CA ILE A 90 -15.30 18.71 -8.60
C ILE A 90 -15.02 17.80 -7.40
N SER A 91 -15.95 17.75 -6.46
CA SER A 91 -15.97 16.75 -5.39
C SER A 91 -16.90 15.61 -5.78
N TYR A 92 -16.37 14.59 -6.44
CA TYR A 92 -17.13 13.37 -6.72
C TYR A 92 -17.15 12.46 -5.49
N GLU A 93 -18.33 12.16 -4.96
CA GLU A 93 -18.49 11.20 -3.87
C GLU A 93 -18.21 9.78 -4.37
N ASP A 94 -17.12 9.20 -3.87
CA ASP A 94 -16.69 7.87 -4.27
C ASP A 94 -17.11 6.81 -3.27
N SER A 95 -18.13 6.03 -3.61
CA SER A 95 -18.67 4.93 -2.80
C SER A 95 -17.65 3.86 -2.40
N PHE A 96 -16.53 3.73 -3.11
CA PHE A 96 -15.46 2.78 -2.82
C PHE A 96 -14.29 3.42 -2.05
N CYS A 97 -14.36 4.71 -1.67
CA CYS A 97 -13.31 5.40 -0.92
C CYS A 97 -12.95 4.66 0.38
N ILE A 98 -13.96 4.28 1.17
CA ILE A 98 -13.77 3.54 2.43
C ILE A 98 -13.11 2.18 2.17
N PHE A 99 -13.57 1.46 1.14
CA PHE A 99 -13.00 0.16 0.78
C PHE A 99 -11.54 0.27 0.36
N ARG A 100 -11.20 1.25 -0.49
CA ARG A 100 -9.81 1.48 -0.91
C ARG A 100 -8.93 1.88 0.26
N GLY A 101 -9.39 2.81 1.11
CA GLY A 101 -8.68 3.20 2.33
C GLY A 101 -8.38 2.00 3.23
N TYR A 102 -9.40 1.18 3.52
CA TYR A 102 -9.25 -0.06 4.28
C TYR A 102 -8.20 -0.99 3.67
N MET A 103 -8.31 -1.27 2.36
CA MET A 103 -7.38 -2.16 1.69
C MET A 103 -5.96 -1.60 1.59
N THR A 104 -5.79 -0.28 1.46
CA THR A 104 -4.49 0.40 1.52
C THR A 104 -3.84 0.19 2.89
N TYR A 105 -4.60 0.32 3.99
CA TYR A 105 -4.10 0.00 5.32
C TYR A 105 -3.73 -1.46 5.45
N VAL A 106 -4.56 -2.38 4.95
CA VAL A 106 -4.28 -3.83 5.03
C VAL A 106 -3.00 -4.18 4.28
N THR A 107 -2.90 -3.77 3.03
CA THR A 107 -1.75 -4.08 2.18
C THR A 107 -0.48 -3.36 2.64
N GLY A 108 -0.60 -2.15 3.19
CA GLY A 108 0.50 -1.46 3.85
C GLY A 108 0.97 -2.19 5.12
N GLY A 109 0.04 -2.62 5.98
CA GLY A 109 0.34 -3.42 7.16
C GLY A 109 1.04 -4.73 6.81
N GLU A 110 0.58 -5.42 5.76
CA GLU A 110 1.21 -6.63 5.24
C GLU A 110 2.66 -6.43 4.83
N LEU A 111 3.00 -5.30 4.19
CA LEU A 111 4.38 -4.99 3.86
C LEU A 111 5.24 -4.82 5.11
N PHE A 112 4.78 -4.05 6.11
CA PHE A 112 5.53 -3.81 7.33
C PHE A 112 5.72 -5.08 8.18
N TYR A 113 4.65 -5.83 8.44
CA TYR A 113 4.73 -7.07 9.20
C TYR A 113 5.46 -8.18 8.41
N GLY A 114 5.36 -8.17 7.08
CA GLY A 114 6.12 -9.06 6.21
C GLY A 114 7.63 -8.90 6.37
N TYR A 115 8.12 -7.65 6.44
CA TYR A 115 9.53 -7.38 6.70
C TYR A 115 9.96 -7.83 8.11
N LEU A 116 9.10 -7.69 9.11
CA LEU A 116 9.36 -8.20 10.45
C LEU A 116 9.49 -9.73 10.44
N LEU A 117 8.57 -10.43 9.77
CA LEU A 117 8.61 -11.88 9.65
C LEU A 117 9.88 -12.36 8.92
N GLN A 118 10.28 -11.66 7.86
CA GLN A 118 11.52 -11.92 7.14
C GLN A 118 12.75 -11.72 8.05
N ALA A 119 12.79 -10.65 8.85
CA ALA A 119 13.87 -10.40 9.80
C ALA A 119 13.95 -11.47 10.89
N ILE A 120 12.80 -11.91 11.43
CA ILE A 120 12.73 -13.02 12.40
C ILE A 120 13.24 -14.31 11.78
N TYR A 121 12.85 -14.62 10.54
CA TYR A 121 13.34 -15.80 9.84
C TYR A 121 14.86 -15.78 9.66
N SER A 122 15.42 -14.66 9.20
CA SER A 122 16.87 -14.49 9.06
C SER A 122 17.60 -14.64 10.40
N TYR A 123 17.05 -14.05 11.47
CA TYR A 123 17.59 -14.18 12.82
C TYR A 123 17.60 -15.65 13.29
N MET A 124 16.47 -16.36 13.15
CA MET A 124 16.35 -17.75 13.57
C MET A 124 17.29 -18.68 12.78
N THR A 125 17.50 -18.40 11.50
CA THR A 125 18.40 -19.17 10.63
C THR A 125 19.86 -19.02 11.05
N VAL A 126 20.28 -17.81 11.42
CA VAL A 126 21.67 -17.52 11.84
C VAL A 126 21.95 -18.00 13.27
N VAL A 127 21.05 -17.70 14.22
CA VAL A 127 21.29 -17.96 15.65
C VAL A 127 20.94 -19.40 16.03
N TYR A 128 19.92 -20.00 15.40
CA TYR A 128 19.44 -21.34 15.73
C TYR A 128 19.40 -22.27 14.50
N PRO A 129 20.54 -22.53 13.84
CA PRO A 129 20.59 -23.29 12.59
C PRO A 129 20.08 -24.73 12.73
N THR A 130 20.12 -25.31 13.93
CA THR A 130 19.65 -26.68 14.20
C THR A 130 18.13 -26.81 14.34
N ARG A 131 17.38 -25.70 14.42
CA ARG A 131 15.92 -25.69 14.59
C ARG A 131 15.21 -25.76 13.23
N LEU A 132 15.29 -26.92 12.57
CA LEU A 132 14.75 -27.16 11.22
C LEU A 132 13.24 -26.85 11.06
N PHE A 133 12.46 -26.93 12.14
CA PHE A 133 11.03 -26.58 12.11
C PHE A 133 10.78 -25.13 11.66
N TRP A 134 11.58 -24.18 12.19
CA TRP A 134 11.51 -22.77 11.80
C TRP A 134 11.98 -22.53 10.37
N GLN A 135 12.74 -23.46 9.80
CA GLN A 135 13.24 -23.40 8.43
C GLN A 135 12.37 -24.21 7.46
N SER A 136 11.18 -24.67 7.87
CA SER A 136 10.27 -25.37 6.98
C SER A 136 9.41 -24.40 6.17
N ALA A 137 9.37 -24.57 4.85
CA ALA A 137 8.52 -23.77 3.97
C ALA A 137 7.03 -23.83 4.34
N LYS A 138 6.55 -24.99 4.81
CA LYS A 138 5.16 -25.16 5.25
C LYS A 138 4.82 -24.30 6.47
N PHE A 139 5.76 -24.23 7.42
CA PHE A 139 5.58 -23.42 8.62
C PHE A 139 5.64 -21.93 8.28
N GLN A 140 6.56 -21.52 7.41
CA GLN A 140 6.65 -20.13 6.97
C GLN A 140 5.43 -19.70 6.15
N LEU A 141 4.88 -20.57 5.30
CA LEU A 141 3.62 -20.31 4.61
C LEU A 141 2.46 -20.15 5.60
N PHE A 142 2.40 -20.99 6.65
CA PHE A 142 1.40 -20.84 7.71
C PHE A 142 1.53 -19.48 8.43
N LEU A 143 2.74 -19.04 8.75
CA LEU A 143 2.97 -17.73 9.38
C LEU A 143 2.54 -16.57 8.45
N ILE A 144 2.82 -16.66 7.14
CA ILE A 144 2.34 -15.68 6.17
C ILE A 144 0.81 -15.63 6.17
N CYS A 145 0.12 -16.76 6.10
CA CYS A 145 -1.35 -16.80 6.12
C CYS A 145 -1.93 -16.22 7.43
N LEU A 146 -1.30 -16.52 8.57
CA LEU A 146 -1.71 -16.00 9.86
C LEU A 146 -1.50 -14.47 9.94
N MET A 147 -0.40 -13.97 9.37
CA MET A 147 -0.11 -12.55 9.25
C MET A 147 -1.21 -11.82 8.46
N TRP A 148 -1.53 -12.30 7.25
CA TRP A 148 -2.64 -11.79 6.45
C TRP A 148 -3.94 -11.71 7.24
N ALA A 149 -4.33 -12.81 7.89
CA ALA A 149 -5.54 -12.84 8.70
C ALA A 149 -5.49 -11.81 9.85
N SER A 150 -4.35 -11.69 10.54
CA SER A 150 -4.20 -10.75 11.65
C SER A 150 -4.29 -9.29 11.21
N VAL A 151 -3.70 -8.93 10.07
CA VAL A 151 -3.72 -7.56 9.55
C VAL A 151 -5.14 -7.15 9.15
N PHE A 152 -5.88 -8.04 8.47
CA PHE A 152 -7.30 -7.82 8.18
C PHE A 152 -8.12 -7.56 9.46
N ILE A 153 -7.91 -8.36 10.51
CA ILE A 153 -8.65 -8.23 11.77
C ILE A 153 -8.28 -6.94 12.50
N CYS A 154 -6.99 -6.61 12.59
CA CYS A 154 -6.50 -5.44 13.31
C CYS A 154 -6.96 -4.10 12.71
N ILE A 155 -7.24 -4.05 11.41
CA ILE A 155 -7.63 -2.84 10.70
C ILE A 155 -9.14 -2.66 10.64
N LEU A 156 -9.91 -3.72 10.93
CA LEU A 156 -11.38 -3.68 10.98
C LEU A 156 -11.96 -2.53 11.85
N PRO A 157 -11.38 -2.15 13.01
CA PRO A 157 -11.87 -1.02 13.80
C PRO A 157 -11.87 0.32 13.04
N ILE A 158 -10.95 0.54 12.10
CA ILE A 158 -10.89 1.76 11.27
C ILE A 158 -12.12 1.85 10.35
N LEU A 159 -12.62 0.69 9.90
CA LEU A 159 -13.86 0.63 9.11
C LEU A 159 -15.09 1.00 9.95
N LEU A 160 -15.08 0.61 11.24
CA LEU A 160 -16.21 0.80 12.16
C LEU A 160 -16.22 2.18 12.84
N SER A 161 -15.08 2.87 12.90
CA SER A 161 -14.94 4.18 13.55
C SER A 161 -15.44 5.36 12.72
N HIS A 162 -15.83 5.15 11.45
CA HIS A 162 -16.23 6.21 10.50
C HIS A 162 -15.22 7.35 10.36
N GLU A 163 -13.93 7.09 10.65
CA GLU A 163 -12.87 8.10 10.48
C GLU A 163 -12.55 8.39 9.02
N ILE A 164 -12.86 7.45 8.11
CA ILE A 164 -12.79 7.67 6.67
C ILE A 164 -14.10 8.28 6.20
N LYS A 165 -14.10 9.57 5.90
CA LYS A 165 -15.25 10.32 5.37
C LYS A 165 -15.04 10.64 3.89
N TYR A 166 -16.15 10.66 3.15
CA TYR A 166 -16.22 11.05 1.73
C TYR A 166 -15.79 12.50 1.51
#